data_AF-A0A8T4LFY3-F1
#
_entry.id   AF-A0A8T4LFY3-F1
#
_cell.length_a   1.000
_cell.length_b   1.000
_cell.length_c   1.000
_cell.angle_alpha   90.00
_cell.angle_beta   90.00
_cell.angle_gamma   90.00
#
_symmetry.space_group_name_H-M   'P 1'
#
loop_
_entity.id
_entity.type
_entity.pdbx_description
1 polymer ?
#
loop_
_entity_poly.entity_id
_entity_poly.type
_entity_poly.pdbx_seq_one_letter_code
_entity_poly.pdbx_strand_id
1 'polypeptide(L)' 'KSAAGGTIRGDFSTDSYDLADKEQRSVKNLIHASGTVDEAKREIQIWFGY' A
#
# COMPACT_ATOMS: atom_id res chain seq x y z
N LYS A 1 1.50 12.92 -4.58
CA LYS A 1 1.38 12.71 -3.11
C LYS A 1 2.56 11.88 -2.65
N SER A 2 3.41 12.39 -1.74
CA SER A 2 4.56 11.68 -1.17
C SER A 2 4.30 11.27 0.28
N ALA A 3 4.91 10.19 0.74
CA ALA A 3 4.91 9.80 2.14
C ALA A 3 5.98 10.60 2.91
N ALA A 4 5.71 10.95 4.17
CA ALA A 4 6.69 11.61 5.02
C ALA A 4 7.84 10.65 5.39
N GLY A 5 9.04 11.19 5.56
CA GLY A 5 10.18 10.45 6.10
C GLY A 5 9.90 9.92 7.51
N GLY A 6 10.46 8.76 7.84
CA GLY A 6 10.17 8.00 9.05
C GLY A 6 8.99 7.02 8.92
N THR A 7 8.31 6.99 7.76
CA THR A 7 7.30 5.96 7.45
C THR A 7 7.90 4.89 6.55
N ILE A 8 7.38 3.66 6.60
CA ILE A 8 7.85 2.56 5.73
C ILE A 8 7.87 2.99 4.25
N ARG A 9 6.82 3.68 3.79
CA ARG A 9 6.75 4.13 2.39
C ARG A 9 7.69 5.30 2.09
N GLY A 10 7.91 6.21 3.03
CA GLY A 10 8.81 7.35 2.85
C GLY A 10 10.28 6.95 2.85
N ASP A 11 10.64 5.95 3.66
CA ASP A 11 12.04 5.54 3.82
C ASP A 11 12.46 4.47 2.80
N PHE A 12 11.51 3.67 2.28
CA PHE A 12 11.83 2.51 1.43
C PHE A 12 11.22 2.54 0.02
N SER A 13 10.39 3.52 -0.33
CA SER A 13 9.85 3.67 -1.70
C SER A 13 10.13 5.07 -2.25
N THR A 14 10.57 5.12 -3.50
CA THR A 14 10.76 6.36 -4.28
C THR A 14 9.75 6.49 -5.41
N ASP A 15 8.75 5.60 -5.46
CA ASP A 15 7.79 5.55 -6.55
C ASP A 15 6.73 6.66 -6.46
N SER A 16 6.11 6.98 -7.59
CA SER A 16 5.09 8.04 -7.69
C SER A 16 3.94 7.62 -8.61
N TYR A 17 2.77 8.24 -8.42
CA TYR A 17 1.62 8.04 -9.31
C TYR A 17 1.99 8.37 -10.76
N ASP A 18 2.62 9.53 -11.01
CA ASP A 18 3.00 9.95 -12.35
C ASP A 18 3.95 8.97 -13.07
N LEU A 19 4.90 8.38 -12.34
CA LEU A 19 5.81 7.37 -12.91
C LEU A 19 5.06 6.06 -13.18
N ALA A 20 4.25 5.61 -12.23
CA ALA A 20 3.48 4.37 -12.36
C ALA A 20 2.47 4.46 -13.53
N ASP A 21 1.81 5.61 -13.70
CA ASP A 21 0.88 5.87 -14.80
C ASP A 21 1.59 5.88 -16.16
N LYS A 22 2.76 6.54 -16.26
CA LYS A 22 3.59 6.50 -17.49
C LYS A 22 4.01 5.09 -17.86
N GLU A 23 4.28 4.26 -16.86
CA GLU A 23 4.68 2.86 -17.01
C GLU A 23 3.49 1.89 -17.06
N GLN A 24 2.25 2.38 -17.04
CA GLN A 24 1.00 1.60 -17.08
C GLN A 24 0.98 0.47 -16.04
N ARG A 25 1.38 0.78 -14.81
CA ARG A 25 1.40 -0.15 -13.68
C ARG A 25 0.84 0.49 -12.42
N SER A 26 0.54 -0.34 -11.43
CA SER A 26 0.23 0.16 -10.09
C SER A 26 1.47 0.75 -9.40
N VAL A 27 1.22 1.67 -8.47
CA VAL A 27 2.27 2.24 -7.59
C VAL A 27 2.84 1.14 -6.70
N LYS A 28 4.16 1.03 -6.66
CA LYS A 28 4.92 0.10 -5.83
C LYS A 28 5.20 0.75 -4.46
N ASN A 29 4.21 0.68 -3.58
CA ASN A 29 4.26 1.26 -2.23
C ASN A 29 4.48 0.24 -1.10
N LEU A 30 5.06 -0.93 -1.45
CA LEU A 30 5.63 -1.97 -0.60
C LEU A 30 4.65 -2.80 0.25
N ILE A 31 3.69 -2.15 0.91
CA ILE A 31 2.85 -2.78 1.92
C ILE A 31 1.39 -2.39 1.74
N HIS A 32 0.50 -3.36 1.93
CA HIS A 32 -0.94 -3.14 2.09
C HIS A 32 -1.31 -3.13 3.58
N ALA A 33 -2.22 -2.26 3.97
CA ALA A 33 -2.84 -2.25 5.28
C ALA A 33 -4.32 -1.91 5.09
N SER A 34 -5.20 -2.60 5.82
CA SER A 34 -6.65 -2.37 5.76
C SER A 34 -6.96 -0.92 6.11
N GLY A 35 -7.88 -0.28 5.37
CA GLY A 35 -8.23 1.12 5.56
C GLY A 35 -9.23 1.34 6.70
N THR A 36 -9.97 0.30 7.09
CA THR A 36 -10.96 0.35 8.18
C THR A 36 -10.95 -0.93 9.03
N VAL A 37 -11.59 -0.86 10.20
CA VAL A 37 -11.75 -2.03 11.10
C VAL A 37 -12.57 -3.14 10.44
N ASP A 38 -13.60 -2.78 9.66
CA ASP A 38 -14.46 -3.76 9.00
C ASP A 38 -13.76 -4.43 7.81
N GLU A 39 -12.95 -3.67 7.05
CA GLU A 39 -12.04 -4.25 6.05
C GLU A 39 -11.04 -5.20 6.72
N ALA A 40 -10.43 -4.80 7.84
CA ALA A 40 -9.46 -5.64 8.54
C ALA A 40 -10.07 -6.99 8.96
N LYS A 41 -11.28 -6.98 9.56
CA LYS A 41 -11.99 -8.22 9.93
C LYS A 41 -12.23 -9.13 8.72
N ARG A 42 -12.64 -8.55 7.58
CA ARG A 42 -12.89 -9.30 6.34
C ARG A 42 -11.59 -9.88 5.77
N GLU A 43 -10.54 -9.06 5.65
CA GLU A 43 -9.25 -9.46 5.09
C GLU A 43 -8.59 -10.55 5.93
N ILE A 44 -8.63 -10.44 7.27
CA ILE A 44 -8.10 -11.48 8.17
C ILE A 44 -8.76 -12.84 7.91
N GLN A 45 -10.08 -12.88 7.74
CA GLN A 45 -10.81 -14.12 7.43
C GLN A 45 -10.42 -14.70 6.06
N ILE A 46 -10.19 -13.85 5.06
CA ILE A 46 -9.74 -14.30 3.72
C ILE A 46 -8.38 -15.00 3.81
N TRP A 47 -7.43 -14.45 4.59
CA TRP A 47 -6.06 -14.96 4.63
C TRP A 47 -5.86 -16.12 5.60
N PHE A 48 -6.59 -16.16 6.72
CA PHE A 48 -6.33 -17.07 7.84
C PHE A 48 -7.56 -17.88 8.30
N GLY A 49 -8.69 -17.79 7.62
CA GLY A 49 -9.96 -18.41 8.04
C GLY A 49 -10.16 -19.88 7.67
N TYR A 50 -9.08 -20.63 7.43
CA TYR A 50 -9.11 -22.06 7.15
C TYR A 50 -9.15 -22.91 8.43
#